data_AF-A0A0S3EUU0-F1
#
_entry.id   AF-A0A0S3EUU0-F1
#
_cell.length_a   1.000
_cell.length_b   1.000
_cell.length_c   1.000
_cell.angle_alpha   90.00
_cell.angle_beta   90.00
_cell.angle_gamma   90.00
#
_symmetry.space_group_name_H-M   'P 1'
#
loop_
_entity.id
_entity.type
_entity.pdbx_description
1 polymer ?
#
loop_
_entity_poly.entity_id
_entity_poly.type
_entity_poly.pdbx_seq_one_letter_code
_entity_poly.pdbx_strand_id
1 'polypeptide(L)'
;MLPFVKNLEEYCQSIDDQLKIFIERRENQYQREEIERARIMQFPVLMKAISATLLNQPNRSARDYKKIFKENVGLIFQEESDVRLYHAVAYLYYRLEFLWRNQKIDNALKIYRFYILWGVYQAITHSVDVLKVRKPKDVTAIAKSIVDTAADEDKFKAMVKDVSKKLTNLAAQLSSENREKLRDAIRADTFFGRVRESLFPK
;
A
#
# COMPACT_ATOMS: atom_id res chain seq x y z
N MET A 1 -7.63 13.25 13.99
CA MET A 1 -7.08 11.89 13.79
C MET A 1 -7.91 10.79 14.47
N LEU A 2 -8.09 10.80 15.80
CA LEU A 2 -8.88 9.77 16.50
C LEU A 2 -10.32 9.61 15.94
N PRO A 3 -11.06 10.69 15.59
CA PRO A 3 -12.38 10.56 14.97
C PRO A 3 -12.32 9.84 13.62
N PHE A 4 -11.39 10.24 12.74
CA PHE A 4 -11.24 9.63 11.42
C PHE A 4 -10.93 8.12 11.50
N VAL A 5 -9.98 7.72 12.34
CA VAL A 5 -9.60 6.29 12.44
C VAL A 5 -10.77 5.45 12.96
N LYS A 6 -11.61 6.02 13.84
CA LYS A 6 -12.86 5.38 14.28
C LYS A 6 -13.84 5.23 13.10
N ASN A 7 -14.05 6.29 12.31
CA ASN A 7 -14.93 6.22 11.13
C ASN A 7 -14.43 5.19 10.10
N LEU A 8 -13.12 5.09 9.92
CA LEU A 8 -12.50 4.09 9.05
C LEU A 8 -12.73 2.66 9.58
N GLU A 9 -12.56 2.45 10.89
CA GLU A 9 -12.85 1.18 11.56
C GLU A 9 -14.31 0.75 11.37
N GLU A 10 -15.26 1.64 11.68
CA GLU A 10 -16.71 1.41 11.51
C GLU A 10 -17.06 1.12 10.03
N TYR A 11 -16.50 1.91 9.10
CA TYR A 11 -16.68 1.66 7.68
C TYR A 11 -16.20 0.25 7.31
N CYS A 12 -14.98 -0.14 7.71
CA CYS A 12 -14.43 -1.45 7.34
C CYS A 12 -15.21 -2.62 7.95
N GLN A 13 -15.81 -2.44 9.14
CA GLN A 13 -16.69 -3.43 9.76
C GLN A 13 -18.02 -3.59 8.99
N SER A 14 -18.50 -2.53 8.35
CA SER A 14 -19.75 -2.54 7.56
C SER A 14 -19.62 -3.17 6.16
N ILE A 15 -18.39 -3.40 5.69
CA ILE A 15 -18.13 -3.98 4.36
C ILE A 15 -18.44 -5.48 4.33
N ASP A 16 -18.85 -5.98 3.16
CA ASP A 16 -19.08 -7.40 2.92
C ASP A 16 -17.90 -8.28 3.33
N ASP A 17 -18.19 -9.48 3.84
CA ASP A 17 -17.17 -10.39 4.40
C ASP A 17 -16.01 -10.70 3.45
N GLN A 18 -16.26 -10.74 2.13
CA GLN A 18 -15.22 -10.99 1.14
C GLN A 18 -14.17 -9.85 1.06
N LEU A 19 -14.61 -8.61 1.23
CA LEU A 19 -13.78 -7.40 1.12
C LEU A 19 -13.42 -6.80 2.50
N LYS A 20 -13.87 -7.45 3.58
CA LYS A 20 -13.69 -7.01 4.95
C LYS A 20 -12.22 -7.02 5.36
N ILE A 21 -11.81 -5.94 6.02
CA ILE A 21 -10.51 -5.75 6.66
C ILE A 21 -10.79 -5.25 8.07
N PHE A 22 -10.07 -5.77 9.06
CA PHE A 22 -10.23 -5.37 10.45
C PHE A 22 -9.12 -4.38 10.82
N ILE A 23 -9.45 -3.09 10.85
CA ILE A 23 -8.48 -2.06 11.25
C ILE A 23 -8.32 -2.11 12.77
N GLU A 24 -7.13 -2.47 13.22
CA GLU A 24 -6.79 -2.51 14.64
C GLU A 24 -6.32 -1.12 15.09
N ARG A 25 -7.25 -0.38 15.70
CA ARG A 25 -7.01 0.97 16.22
C ARG A 25 -6.26 0.94 17.56
N ARG A 26 -6.47 -0.10 18.37
CA ARG A 26 -5.79 -0.34 19.65
C ARG A 26 -5.06 -1.66 19.60
N GLU A 27 -3.87 -1.72 20.19
CA GLU A 27 -3.07 -2.94 20.22
C GLU A 27 -3.88 -4.13 20.78
N ASN A 28 -3.86 -5.26 20.07
CA ASN A 28 -4.55 -6.50 20.42
C ASN A 28 -6.08 -6.39 20.51
N GLN A 29 -6.70 -5.39 19.88
CA GLN A 29 -8.15 -5.18 19.92
C GLN A 29 -8.95 -6.43 19.53
N TYR A 30 -8.48 -7.16 18.52
CA TYR A 30 -9.18 -8.35 18.01
C TYR A 30 -8.63 -9.68 18.57
N GLN A 31 -7.74 -9.66 19.56
CA GLN A 31 -6.99 -10.85 20.02
C GLN A 31 -7.89 -12.02 20.42
N ARG A 32 -9.08 -11.75 20.97
CA ARG A 32 -10.03 -12.76 21.47
C ARG A 32 -11.17 -13.06 20.49
N GLU A 33 -11.23 -12.38 19.36
CA GLU A 33 -12.29 -12.57 18.36
C GLU A 33 -11.94 -13.72 17.41
N GLU A 34 -12.95 -14.50 17.00
CA GLU A 34 -12.84 -15.58 16.03
C GLU A 34 -12.91 -15.03 14.59
N ILE A 35 -11.91 -14.23 14.22
CA ILE A 35 -11.80 -13.63 12.88
C ILE A 35 -10.53 -14.08 12.15
N GLU A 36 -10.55 -14.04 10.82
CA GLU A 36 -9.38 -14.36 10.00
C GLU A 36 -8.21 -13.40 10.30
N ARG A 37 -7.18 -13.89 10.99
CA ARG A 37 -6.03 -13.08 11.44
C ARG A 37 -5.33 -12.36 10.29
N ALA A 38 -5.33 -12.94 9.10
CA ALA A 38 -4.75 -12.36 7.91
C ALA A 38 -5.41 -11.05 7.48
N ARG A 39 -6.69 -10.82 7.84
CA ARG A 39 -7.46 -9.60 7.53
C ARG A 39 -7.31 -8.50 8.58
N ILE A 40 -6.64 -8.77 9.70
CA ILE A 40 -6.36 -7.75 10.71
C ILE A 40 -5.20 -6.89 10.21
N MET A 41 -5.45 -5.59 10.12
CA MET A 41 -4.46 -4.60 9.73
C MET A 41 -4.17 -3.67 10.90
N GLN A 42 -2.99 -3.87 11.50
CA GLN A 42 -2.49 -3.01 12.57
C GLN A 42 -2.25 -1.59 12.08
N PHE A 43 -2.51 -0.60 12.94
CA PHE A 43 -2.33 0.81 12.59
C PHE A 43 -0.92 1.14 12.03
N PRO A 44 0.20 0.63 12.60
CA PRO A 44 1.52 0.85 12.00
C PRO A 44 1.65 0.30 10.58
N VAL A 45 0.99 -0.81 10.25
CA VAL A 45 1.01 -1.42 8.91
C VAL A 45 0.21 -0.55 7.94
N LEU A 46 -0.97 -0.07 8.36
CA LEU A 46 -1.76 0.91 7.61
C LEU A 46 -0.94 2.15 7.30
N MET A 47 -0.18 2.65 8.27
CA MET A 47 0.66 3.84 8.05
C MET A 47 1.75 3.63 7.01
N LYS A 48 2.37 2.45 6.97
CA LYS A 48 3.38 2.13 5.96
C LYS A 48 2.75 2.02 4.57
N ALA A 49 1.56 1.42 4.47
CA ALA A 49 0.83 1.31 3.21
C ALA A 49 0.42 2.70 2.66
N ILE A 50 -0.10 3.57 3.52
CA ILE A 50 -0.42 4.97 3.17
C ILE A 50 0.83 5.75 2.76
N SER A 51 1.93 5.59 3.51
CA SER A 51 3.21 6.25 3.19
C SER A 51 3.71 5.85 1.80
N ALA A 52 3.57 4.58 1.43
CA ALA A 52 4.01 4.09 0.14
C ALA A 52 3.11 4.60 -0.98
N THR A 53 1.79 4.54 -0.79
CA THR A 53 0.77 4.83 -1.81
C THR A 53 0.44 6.32 -1.86
N LEU A 54 -0.44 6.79 -0.98
CA LEU A 54 -0.99 8.15 -0.98
C LEU A 54 0.08 9.24 -0.87
N LEU A 55 1.18 8.97 -0.15
CA LEU A 55 2.26 9.93 0.06
C LEU A 55 3.45 9.74 -0.89
N ASN A 56 3.41 8.76 -1.81
CA ASN A 56 4.46 8.50 -2.79
C ASN A 56 5.87 8.32 -2.19
N GLN A 57 6.00 7.63 -1.05
CA GLN A 57 7.28 7.40 -0.37
C GLN A 57 7.59 5.90 -0.15
N PRO A 58 7.59 5.05 -1.20
CA PRO A 58 7.83 3.62 -1.06
C PRO A 58 9.23 3.30 -0.48
N ASN A 59 10.24 4.12 -0.78
CA ASN A 59 11.62 3.97 -0.33
C ASN A 59 11.79 4.16 1.19
N ARG A 60 10.96 5.01 1.79
CA ARG A 60 11.03 5.36 3.22
C ARG A 60 9.99 4.64 4.08
N SER A 61 8.96 4.06 3.44
CA SER A 61 7.79 3.48 4.12
C SER A 61 8.11 2.40 5.15
N ALA A 62 9.14 1.59 4.97
CA ALA A 62 9.48 0.55 5.94
C ALA A 62 10.10 1.10 7.25
N ARG A 63 10.92 2.16 7.14
CA ARG A 63 11.81 2.64 8.21
C ARG A 63 11.26 3.89 8.89
N ASP A 64 10.83 4.86 8.09
CA ASP A 64 10.57 6.22 8.56
C ASP A 64 9.08 6.55 8.61
N TYR A 65 8.18 5.56 8.51
CA TYR A 65 6.73 5.81 8.45
C TYR A 65 6.21 6.70 9.58
N LYS A 66 6.80 6.64 10.79
CA LYS A 66 6.44 7.55 11.90
C LYS A 66 6.78 9.01 11.59
N LYS A 67 7.96 9.25 11.01
CA LYS A 67 8.42 10.59 10.61
C LYS A 67 7.60 11.09 9.42
N ILE A 68 7.44 10.26 8.37
CA ILE A 68 6.59 10.55 7.21
C ILE A 68 5.18 10.91 7.69
N PHE A 69 4.63 10.13 8.62
CA PHE A 69 3.32 10.39 9.17
C PHE A 69 3.24 11.73 9.89
N LYS A 70 4.19 12.01 10.80
CA LYS A 70 4.24 13.28 11.51
C LYS A 70 4.30 14.48 10.56
N GLU A 71 5.07 14.36 9.48
CA GLU A 71 5.23 15.41 8.46
C GLU A 71 3.97 15.61 7.61
N ASN A 72 3.14 14.58 7.45
CA ASN A 72 2.01 14.57 6.51
C ASN A 72 0.64 14.45 7.19
N VAL A 73 0.57 14.45 8.52
CA VAL A 73 -0.70 14.29 9.27
C VAL A 73 -1.74 15.37 8.95
N GLY A 74 -1.31 16.54 8.47
CA GLY A 74 -2.21 17.59 7.98
C GLY A 74 -2.79 17.34 6.58
N LEU A 75 -2.30 16.34 5.86
CA LEU A 75 -2.76 15.97 4.51
C LEU A 75 -3.62 14.70 4.51
N ILE A 76 -3.38 13.81 5.45
CA ILE A 76 -4.11 12.53 5.60
C ILE A 76 -4.95 12.54 6.86
N PHE A 77 -5.97 11.67 6.93
CA PHE A 77 -6.89 11.57 8.06
C PHE A 77 -7.56 12.90 8.45
N GLN A 78 -7.78 13.76 7.45
CA GLN A 78 -8.61 14.95 7.62
C GLN A 78 -10.07 14.53 7.80
N GLU A 79 -10.88 15.37 8.43
CA GLU A 79 -12.30 15.06 8.68
C GLU A 79 -13.06 14.79 7.37
N GLU A 80 -12.76 15.57 6.34
CA GLU A 80 -13.32 15.45 4.98
C GLU A 80 -12.69 14.33 4.13
N SER A 81 -11.70 13.61 4.66
CA SER A 81 -11.09 12.51 3.92
C SER A 81 -12.08 11.37 3.71
N ASP A 82 -12.05 10.74 2.54
CA ASP A 82 -12.93 9.62 2.23
C ASP A 82 -12.37 8.31 2.80
N VAL A 83 -13.04 7.72 3.80
CA VAL A 83 -12.63 6.45 4.44
C VAL A 83 -12.50 5.28 3.44
N ARG A 84 -13.25 5.31 2.33
CA ARG A 84 -13.22 4.26 1.29
C ARG A 84 -11.84 4.14 0.66
N LEU A 85 -11.14 5.27 0.49
CA LEU A 85 -9.79 5.28 -0.05
C LEU A 85 -8.80 4.55 0.87
N TYR A 86 -8.94 4.73 2.18
CA TYR A 86 -8.05 4.12 3.17
C TYR A 86 -8.33 2.62 3.33
N HIS A 87 -9.60 2.22 3.27
CA HIS A 87 -9.98 0.81 3.14
C HIS A 87 -9.41 0.19 1.87
N ALA A 88 -9.50 0.87 0.73
CA ALA A 88 -8.95 0.37 -0.52
C ALA A 88 -7.43 0.16 -0.46
N VAL A 89 -6.68 1.08 0.15
CA VAL A 89 -5.24 0.92 0.42
C VAL A 89 -4.97 -0.26 1.36
N ALA A 90 -5.79 -0.42 2.41
CA ALA A 90 -5.67 -1.53 3.34
C ALA A 90 -5.93 -2.89 2.67
N TYR A 91 -6.99 -2.97 1.86
CA TYR A 91 -7.35 -4.16 1.10
C TYR A 91 -6.29 -4.50 0.04
N LEU A 92 -5.76 -3.51 -0.68
CA LEU A 92 -4.65 -3.68 -1.63
C LEU A 92 -3.42 -4.29 -0.95
N TYR A 93 -3.05 -3.78 0.23
CA TYR A 93 -1.95 -4.32 1.03
C TYR A 93 -2.21 -5.76 1.49
N TYR A 94 -3.42 -6.04 2.00
CA TYR A 94 -3.84 -7.39 2.39
C TYR A 94 -3.70 -8.38 1.22
N ARG A 95 -4.19 -8.01 0.03
CA ARG A 95 -4.11 -8.85 -1.16
C ARG A 95 -2.68 -9.07 -1.62
N LEU A 96 -1.80 -8.08 -1.48
CA LEU A 96 -0.37 -8.26 -1.74
C LEU A 96 0.26 -9.27 -0.77
N GLU A 97 0.00 -9.16 0.53
CA GLU A 97 0.48 -10.15 1.51
C GLU A 97 -0.13 -11.54 1.30
N PHE A 98 -1.37 -11.62 0.84
CA PHE A 98 -2.01 -12.88 0.45
C PHE A 98 -1.21 -13.61 -0.65
N LEU A 99 -0.69 -12.90 -1.66
CA LEU A 99 0.13 -13.53 -2.70
C LEU A 99 1.40 -14.17 -2.12
N TRP A 100 2.09 -13.53 -1.16
CA TRP A 100 3.23 -14.14 -0.48
C TRP A 100 2.82 -15.31 0.42
N ARG A 101 1.75 -15.15 1.20
CA ARG A 101 1.26 -16.17 2.14
C ARG A 101 0.92 -17.47 1.42
N ASN A 102 0.36 -17.36 0.22
CA ASN A 102 -0.03 -18.49 -0.64
C ASN A 102 1.02 -18.84 -1.70
N GLN A 103 2.27 -18.36 -1.56
CA GLN A 103 3.40 -18.68 -2.43
C GLN A 103 3.14 -18.42 -3.93
N LYS A 104 2.29 -17.44 -4.24
CA LYS A 104 1.96 -17.04 -5.62
C LYS A 104 3.03 -16.14 -6.25
N ILE A 105 3.90 -15.57 -5.42
CA ILE A 105 5.05 -14.75 -5.81
C ILE A 105 6.25 -15.08 -4.90
N ASP A 106 7.47 -14.84 -5.40
CA ASP A 106 8.71 -15.16 -4.69
C ASP A 106 8.88 -14.32 -3.40
N ASN A 107 9.29 -14.98 -2.31
CA ASN A 107 9.63 -14.35 -1.04
C ASN A 107 10.84 -13.39 -1.13
N ALA A 108 11.74 -13.57 -2.10
CA ALA A 108 12.85 -12.63 -2.37
C ALA A 108 12.33 -11.21 -2.65
N LEU A 109 11.13 -11.09 -3.24
CA LEU A 109 10.50 -9.81 -3.57
C LEU A 109 10.01 -9.02 -2.35
N LYS A 110 9.94 -9.61 -1.16
CA LYS A 110 9.53 -8.90 0.07
C LYS A 110 10.41 -7.70 0.40
N ILE A 111 11.66 -7.69 -0.06
CA ILE A 111 12.56 -6.53 0.07
C ILE A 111 12.00 -5.29 -0.66
N TYR A 112 11.25 -5.49 -1.75
CA TYR A 112 10.62 -4.45 -2.55
C TYR A 112 9.14 -4.21 -2.20
N ARG A 113 8.63 -4.76 -1.10
CA ARG A 113 7.20 -4.77 -0.75
C ARG A 113 6.49 -3.44 -1.00
N PHE A 114 7.02 -2.35 -0.47
CA PHE A 114 6.37 -1.03 -0.58
C PHE A 114 6.55 -0.41 -1.97
N TYR A 115 7.59 -0.76 -2.71
CA TYR A 115 7.71 -0.42 -4.12
C TYR A 115 6.70 -1.14 -4.99
N ILE A 116 6.47 -2.43 -4.74
CA ILE A 116 5.47 -3.22 -5.45
C ILE A 116 4.08 -2.65 -5.17
N LEU A 117 3.76 -2.41 -3.88
CA LEU A 117 2.50 -1.80 -3.48
C LEU A 117 2.28 -0.45 -4.17
N TRP A 118 3.28 0.43 -4.14
CA TRP A 118 3.22 1.74 -4.78
C TRP A 118 3.10 1.64 -6.30
N GLY A 119 3.90 0.80 -6.95
CA GLY A 119 3.87 0.64 -8.41
C GLY A 119 2.53 0.11 -8.92
N VAL A 120 1.93 -0.87 -8.22
CA VAL A 120 0.60 -1.36 -8.56
C VAL A 120 -0.45 -0.29 -8.30
N TYR A 121 -0.40 0.41 -7.17
CA TYR A 121 -1.29 1.52 -6.86
C TYR A 121 -1.26 2.59 -7.96
N GLN A 122 -0.07 3.06 -8.34
CA GLN A 122 0.10 4.07 -9.39
C GLN A 122 -0.38 3.60 -10.77
N ALA A 123 -0.23 2.31 -11.09
CA ALA A 123 -0.74 1.75 -12.32
C ALA A 123 -2.28 1.73 -12.35
N ILE A 124 -2.94 1.46 -11.21
CA ILE A 124 -4.41 1.51 -11.09
C ILE A 124 -4.94 2.94 -11.12
N THR A 125 -4.27 3.86 -10.42
CA THR A 125 -4.70 5.27 -10.32
C THR A 125 -4.24 6.12 -11.50
N HIS A 126 -3.53 5.55 -12.47
CA HIS A 126 -2.89 6.27 -13.57
C HIS A 126 -2.02 7.44 -13.08
N SER A 127 -1.31 7.22 -11.96
CA SER A 127 -0.47 8.22 -11.28
C SER A 127 -1.20 9.50 -10.82
N VAL A 128 -2.52 9.48 -10.70
CA VAL A 128 -3.30 10.60 -10.12
C VAL A 128 -2.93 10.79 -8.65
N ASP A 129 -2.68 12.04 -8.27
CA ASP A 129 -2.55 12.44 -6.86
C ASP A 129 -3.94 12.50 -6.21
N VAL A 130 -4.38 11.36 -5.69
CA VAL A 130 -5.74 11.17 -5.16
C VAL A 130 -6.04 12.11 -3.99
N LEU A 131 -5.03 12.52 -3.22
CA LEU A 131 -5.21 13.48 -2.12
C LEU A 131 -5.57 14.90 -2.61
N LYS A 132 -5.33 15.22 -3.89
CA LYS A 132 -5.71 16.49 -4.51
C LYS A 132 -7.02 16.42 -5.27
N VAL A 133 -7.63 15.24 -5.41
CA VAL A 133 -8.93 15.09 -6.07
C VAL A 133 -10.02 15.69 -5.20
N ARG A 134 -10.74 16.68 -5.75
CA ARG A 134 -11.75 17.45 -5.00
C ARG A 134 -13.14 16.86 -5.04
N LYS A 135 -13.47 16.10 -6.10
CA LYS A 135 -14.80 15.54 -6.30
C LYS A 135 -14.92 14.22 -5.52
N PRO A 136 -15.81 14.10 -4.52
CA PRO A 136 -15.95 12.86 -3.72
C PRO A 136 -16.30 11.64 -4.57
N LYS A 137 -17.09 11.82 -5.63
CA LYS A 137 -17.44 10.77 -6.60
C LYS A 137 -16.19 10.18 -7.28
N ASP A 138 -15.22 11.01 -7.62
CA ASP A 138 -14.00 10.57 -8.30
C ASP A 138 -13.08 9.81 -7.33
N VAL A 139 -12.97 10.27 -6.08
CA VAL A 139 -12.26 9.54 -5.01
C VAL A 139 -12.89 8.16 -4.78
N THR A 140 -14.22 8.11 -4.75
CA THR A 140 -14.98 6.84 -4.61
C THR A 140 -14.71 5.89 -5.77
N ALA A 141 -14.72 6.39 -7.01
CA ALA A 141 -14.45 5.59 -8.20
C ALA A 141 -13.01 5.04 -8.21
N ILE A 142 -12.04 5.85 -7.78
CA ILE A 142 -10.64 5.43 -7.62
C ILE A 142 -10.53 4.34 -6.55
N ALA A 143 -11.12 4.55 -5.37
CA ALA A 143 -11.13 3.56 -4.29
C ALA A 143 -11.74 2.23 -4.75
N LYS A 144 -12.86 2.28 -5.48
CA LYS A 144 -13.50 1.09 -6.06
C LYS A 144 -12.57 0.40 -7.05
N SER A 145 -11.91 1.13 -7.94
CA SER A 145 -10.99 0.57 -8.95
C SER A 145 -9.80 -0.16 -8.30
N ILE A 146 -9.30 0.36 -7.18
CA ILE A 146 -8.26 -0.28 -6.37
C ILE A 146 -8.78 -1.60 -5.79
N VAL A 147 -9.96 -1.58 -5.16
CA VAL A 147 -10.56 -2.78 -4.56
C VAL A 147 -10.88 -3.84 -5.62
N ASP A 148 -11.55 -3.48 -6.70
CA ASP A 148 -11.93 -4.40 -7.78
C ASP A 148 -10.68 -5.06 -8.41
N THR A 149 -9.63 -4.27 -8.65
CA THR A 149 -8.39 -4.80 -9.22
C THR A 149 -7.67 -5.70 -8.23
N ALA A 150 -7.62 -5.34 -6.94
CA ALA A 150 -7.04 -6.20 -5.92
C ALA A 150 -7.88 -7.47 -5.69
N ALA A 151 -9.19 -7.42 -5.91
CA ALA A 151 -10.12 -8.53 -5.76
C ALA A 151 -9.86 -9.63 -6.80
N ASP A 152 -9.63 -9.24 -8.04
CA ASP A 152 -9.25 -10.12 -9.15
C ASP A 152 -7.81 -10.65 -8.97
N GLU A 153 -7.66 -11.91 -8.53
CA GLU A 153 -6.35 -12.51 -8.25
C GLU A 153 -5.44 -12.52 -9.48
N ASP A 154 -5.96 -12.89 -10.65
CA ASP A 154 -5.14 -13.08 -11.84
C ASP A 154 -4.65 -11.74 -12.38
N LYS A 155 -5.54 -10.75 -12.47
CA LYS A 155 -5.18 -9.38 -12.86
C LYS A 155 -4.18 -8.79 -11.87
N PHE A 156 -4.45 -8.90 -10.56
CA PHE A 156 -3.58 -8.34 -9.53
C PHE A 156 -2.18 -8.98 -9.55
N LYS A 157 -2.11 -10.32 -9.64
CA LYS A 157 -0.86 -11.07 -9.72
C LYS A 157 -0.06 -10.70 -10.96
N ALA A 158 -0.70 -10.50 -12.11
CA ALA A 158 -0.03 -10.03 -13.32
C ALA A 158 0.62 -8.66 -13.12
N MET A 159 -0.12 -7.68 -12.56
CA MET A 159 0.43 -6.35 -12.26
C MET A 159 1.60 -6.41 -11.27
N VAL A 160 1.50 -7.25 -10.22
CA VAL A 160 2.59 -7.46 -9.26
C VAL A 160 3.83 -8.02 -9.94
N LYS A 161 3.68 -9.00 -10.85
CA LYS A 161 4.79 -9.58 -11.61
C LYS A 161 5.46 -8.55 -12.51
N ASP A 162 4.70 -7.75 -13.23
CA ASP A 162 5.22 -6.73 -14.13
C ASP A 162 6.02 -5.66 -13.39
N VAL A 163 5.47 -5.15 -12.28
CA VAL A 163 6.18 -4.20 -11.41
C VAL A 163 7.43 -4.82 -10.82
N SER A 164 7.34 -6.06 -10.32
CA SER A 164 8.46 -6.78 -9.72
C SER A 164 9.60 -6.99 -10.71
N LYS A 165 9.30 -7.38 -11.95
CA LYS A 165 10.30 -7.58 -13.00
C LYS A 165 11.08 -6.31 -13.30
N LYS A 166 10.40 -5.16 -13.40
CA LYS A 166 11.06 -3.86 -13.61
C LYS A 166 11.96 -3.48 -12.42
N LEU A 167 11.48 -3.70 -11.19
CA LEU A 167 12.25 -3.44 -9.98
C LEU A 167 13.53 -4.29 -9.89
N THR A 168 13.43 -5.60 -10.16
CA THR A 168 14.58 -6.50 -10.11
C THR A 168 15.60 -6.18 -11.20
N ASN A 169 15.15 -5.80 -12.40
CA ASN A 169 16.04 -5.40 -13.48
C ASN A 169 16.82 -4.12 -13.13
N LEU A 170 16.15 -3.11 -12.57
CA LEU A 170 16.81 -1.89 -12.11
C LEU A 170 17.79 -2.15 -10.96
N ALA A 171 17.41 -3.03 -10.02
CA ALA A 171 18.29 -3.38 -8.90
C ALA A 171 19.54 -4.14 -9.36
N ALA A 172 19.41 -5.06 -10.33
CA ALA A 172 20.53 -5.80 -10.89
C ALA A 172 21.57 -4.88 -11.57
N GLN A 173 21.13 -3.75 -12.13
CA GLN A 173 22.03 -2.74 -12.72
C GLN A 173 22.80 -1.92 -11.67
N LEU A 174 22.32 -1.89 -10.42
CA LEU A 174 22.79 -0.97 -9.38
C LEU A 174 23.60 -1.64 -8.27
N SER A 175 23.45 -2.94 -8.07
CA SER A 175 24.15 -3.64 -6.99
C SER A 175 24.56 -5.05 -7.41
N SER A 176 25.86 -5.34 -7.35
CA SER A 176 26.39 -6.70 -7.39
C SER A 176 26.29 -7.34 -5.99
N GLU A 177 25.50 -8.41 -5.94
CA GLU A 177 25.55 -9.56 -5.00
C GLU A 177 25.31 -9.36 -3.48
N ASN A 178 25.49 -8.17 -2.88
CA ASN A 178 25.26 -8.00 -1.44
C ASN A 178 23.85 -7.48 -1.10
N ARG A 179 23.08 -8.29 -0.36
CA ARG A 179 21.71 -7.97 0.09
C ARG A 179 21.62 -6.73 1.00
N GLU A 180 22.64 -6.42 1.77
CA GLU A 180 22.69 -5.21 2.60
C GLU A 180 22.88 -3.95 1.76
N LYS A 181 23.83 -3.97 0.82
CA LYS A 181 24.02 -2.88 -0.15
C LYS A 181 22.76 -2.66 -0.98
N LEU A 182 22.06 -3.72 -1.36
CA LEU A 182 20.76 -3.62 -2.04
C LEU A 182 19.72 -2.92 -1.16
N ARG A 183 19.64 -3.23 0.14
CA ARG A 183 18.70 -2.57 1.07
C ARG A 183 18.93 -1.07 1.16
N ASP A 184 20.18 -0.62 1.14
CA ASP A 184 20.49 0.80 1.19
C ASP A 184 20.27 1.48 -0.16
N ALA A 185 20.60 0.79 -1.26
CA ALA A 185 20.32 1.28 -2.61
C ALA A 185 18.81 1.54 -2.81
N ILE A 186 17.94 0.60 -2.44
CA ILE A 186 16.49 0.77 -2.59
C ILE A 186 15.90 1.83 -1.66
N ARG A 187 16.62 2.28 -0.64
CA ARG A 187 16.16 3.38 0.24
C ARG A 187 16.51 4.74 -0.33
N ALA A 188 17.51 4.82 -1.19
CA ALA A 188 17.97 6.07 -1.77
C ALA A 188 16.92 6.69 -2.70
N ASP A 189 16.79 8.01 -2.64
CA ASP A 189 15.90 8.76 -3.54
C ASP A 189 16.30 8.61 -5.02
N THR A 190 17.59 8.38 -5.28
CA THR A 190 18.11 8.09 -6.63
C THR A 190 17.53 6.80 -7.22
N PHE A 191 17.42 5.73 -6.42
CA PHE A 191 16.76 4.49 -6.86
C PHE A 191 15.28 4.73 -7.09
N PHE A 192 14.61 5.45 -6.19
CA PHE A 192 13.19 5.79 -6.36
C PHE A 192 12.93 6.58 -7.65
N GLY A 193 13.74 7.58 -7.95
CA GLY A 193 13.65 8.36 -9.19
C GLY A 193 13.69 7.47 -10.44
N ARG A 194 14.68 6.56 -10.52
CA ARG A 194 14.81 5.60 -11.63
C ARG A 194 13.63 4.64 -11.73
N VAL A 195 13.14 4.15 -10.59
CA VAL A 195 11.95 3.28 -10.57
C VAL A 195 10.74 4.03 -11.10
N ARG A 196 10.54 5.28 -10.70
CA ARG A 196 9.44 6.12 -11.17
C ARG A 196 9.50 6.32 -12.68
N GLU A 197 10.66 6.68 -13.22
CA GLU A 197 10.87 6.85 -14.66
C GLU A 197 10.62 5.55 -15.45
N SER A 198 11.04 4.40 -14.91
CA SER A 198 10.85 3.10 -15.55
C SER A 198 9.40 2.59 -15.54
N LEU A 199 8.67 2.87 -14.45
CA LEU A 199 7.28 2.44 -14.32
C LEU A 199 6.32 3.38 -15.03
N PHE A 200 6.59 4.69 -14.99
CA PHE A 200 5.71 5.75 -15.48
C PHE A 200 6.53 6.77 -16.29
N PRO A 201 6.95 6.40 -17.52
CA PRO A 201 7.61 7.35 -18.41
C PRO A 201 6.67 8.51 -18.75
N LYS A 202 7.23 9.70 -18.89
CA LYS A 202 6.50 10.90 -19.33
C LYS A 202 6.18 10.85 -20.82
#